data_AF-M2RY24-F1
#
_entry.id   AF-M2RY24-F1
#
_cell.length_a   1.000
_cell.length_b   1.000
_cell.length_c   1.000
_cell.angle_alpha   90.00
_cell.angle_beta   90.00
_cell.angle_gamma   90.00
#
_symmetry.space_group_name_H-M   'P 1'
#
loop_
_entity.id
_entity.type
_entity.pdbx_description
1 polymer ?
#
loop_
_entity_poly.entity_id
_entity_poly.type
_entity_poly.pdbx_seq_one_letter_code
_entity_poly.pdbx_strand_id
1 'polypeptide(L)'
;ISSANTINVGPGQPAQVLHRDLGNYPHYHLLGPDSPETQFTLFIITVVFTNANSASRIIPGSQKWPFDRKWSTDQTILSEIEADNCLLFGGKVVHSTGANTTDYERGCVAFTYCANHLTPEEAHLHILKVNVVRELSERAQRSLGFRSQYPWWAPGLWMDSYNEVAIRLGLEDF
;
A
#
# COMPACT_ATOMS: atom_id res chain seq x y z
N ILE A 1 -8.02 1.69 1.06
CA ILE A 1 -7.04 0.60 1.06
C ILE A 1 -7.06 0.04 -0.36
N SER A 2 -5.89 0.02 -1.00
CA SER A 2 -5.69 -0.62 -2.30
C SER A 2 -5.53 -2.13 -2.12
N SER A 3 -4.71 -2.54 -1.15
CA SER A 3 -4.46 -3.93 -0.80
C SER A 3 -4.02 -4.07 0.65
N ALA A 4 -4.27 -5.24 1.25
CA ALA A 4 -3.83 -5.59 2.59
C ALA A 4 -3.18 -6.99 2.58
N ASN A 5 -1.85 -7.02 2.53
CA ASN A 5 -1.07 -8.22 2.29
C ASN A 5 -0.27 -8.65 3.52
N THR A 6 -0.18 -9.95 3.76
CA THR A 6 0.91 -10.49 4.58
C THR A 6 2.10 -10.78 3.67
N ILE A 7 3.26 -10.21 3.99
CA ILE A 7 4.50 -10.40 3.24
C ILE A 7 5.40 -11.31 4.06
N ASN A 8 5.60 -12.52 3.56
CA ASN A 8 6.47 -13.51 4.16
C ASN A 8 7.67 -13.77 3.24
N VAL A 9 8.87 -13.65 3.80
CA VAL A 9 10.12 -13.89 3.08
C VAL A 9 10.82 -15.09 3.67
N GLY A 10 10.79 -16.20 2.93
CA GLY A 10 11.33 -17.47 3.38
C GLY A 10 12.86 -17.54 3.32
N PRO A 11 13.47 -18.57 3.95
CA PRO A 11 14.91 -18.81 3.91
C PRO A 11 15.45 -18.88 2.48
N GLY A 12 16.57 -18.18 2.23
CA GLY A 12 17.25 -18.18 0.93
C GLY A 12 16.57 -17.35 -0.17
N GLN A 13 15.43 -16.69 0.12
CA GLN A 13 14.75 -15.87 -0.88
C GLN A 13 15.63 -14.68 -1.31
N PRO A 14 15.86 -14.49 -2.63
CA PRO A 14 16.70 -13.40 -3.11
C PRO A 14 16.03 -12.04 -2.89
N ALA A 15 16.84 -10.99 -2.90
CA ALA A 15 16.34 -9.62 -2.86
C ALA A 15 15.43 -9.34 -4.07
N GLN A 16 14.36 -8.58 -3.84
CA GLN A 16 13.54 -8.06 -4.93
C GLN A 16 14.31 -6.99 -5.72
N VAL A 17 13.92 -6.82 -6.98
CA VAL A 17 14.39 -5.71 -7.79
C VAL A 17 13.93 -4.38 -7.18
N LEU A 18 14.79 -3.35 -7.25
CA LEU A 18 14.41 -2.00 -6.86
C LEU A 18 13.32 -1.47 -7.79
N HIS A 19 12.23 -0.98 -7.22
CA HIS A 19 11.05 -0.50 -7.93
C HIS A 19 10.37 0.65 -7.20
N ARG A 20 9.37 1.23 -7.85
CA ARG A 20 8.39 2.15 -7.26
C ARG A 20 7.03 1.49 -7.37
N ASP A 21 6.28 1.44 -6.27
CA ASP A 21 4.91 0.94 -6.31
C ASP A 21 4.05 1.76 -7.29
N LEU A 22 4.41 3.03 -7.56
CA LEU A 22 3.63 3.92 -8.45
C LEU A 22 3.48 3.35 -9.86
N GLY A 23 4.29 2.36 -10.23
CA GLY A 23 4.12 1.60 -11.46
C GLY A 23 2.71 1.01 -11.64
N ASN A 24 1.97 0.72 -10.55
CA ASN A 24 0.59 0.22 -10.62
C ASN A 24 -0.38 1.24 -11.23
N TYR A 25 -0.05 2.54 -11.18
CA TYR A 25 -0.84 3.63 -11.75
C TYR A 25 -0.05 4.36 -12.83
N PRO A 26 0.07 3.78 -14.05
CA PRO A 26 1.03 4.24 -15.07
C PRO A 26 0.83 5.68 -15.50
N HIS A 27 -0.39 6.21 -15.45
CA HIS A 27 -0.69 7.60 -15.78
C HIS A 27 -0.01 8.60 -14.82
N TYR A 28 0.04 8.30 -13.51
CA TYR A 28 0.79 9.11 -12.56
C TYR A 28 2.30 8.90 -12.70
N HIS A 29 2.72 7.68 -13.05
CA HIS A 29 4.12 7.40 -13.34
C HIS A 29 4.64 8.24 -14.53
N LEU A 30 3.86 8.35 -15.61
CA LEU A 30 4.21 9.15 -16.80
C LEU A 30 4.32 10.65 -16.52
N LEU A 31 3.63 11.15 -15.50
CA LEU A 31 3.74 12.54 -15.04
C LEU A 31 5.02 12.81 -14.23
N GLY A 32 5.78 11.76 -13.88
CA GLY A 32 7.08 11.88 -13.23
C GLY A 32 7.02 12.31 -11.76
N PRO A 33 8.12 12.87 -11.21
CA PRO A 33 8.22 13.18 -9.78
C PRO A 33 7.24 14.25 -9.28
N ASP A 34 6.84 15.15 -10.17
CA ASP A 34 5.91 16.26 -9.86
C ASP A 34 4.44 15.84 -9.83
N SER A 35 4.15 14.58 -10.19
CA SER A 35 2.82 14.00 -10.03
C SER A 35 2.37 14.00 -8.56
N PRO A 36 1.05 14.12 -8.28
CA PRO A 36 0.52 13.92 -6.94
C PRO A 36 0.92 12.55 -6.39
N GLU A 37 1.23 12.48 -5.09
CA GLU A 37 1.39 11.19 -4.42
C GLU A 37 0.01 10.53 -4.32
N THR A 38 -0.20 9.49 -5.11
CA THR A 38 -1.51 8.83 -5.20
C THR A 38 -1.60 7.56 -4.40
N GLN A 39 -0.50 7.15 -3.77
CA GLN A 39 -0.50 6.00 -2.90
C GLN A 39 0.62 6.04 -1.85
N PHE A 40 0.42 5.30 -0.78
CA PHE A 40 1.44 5.03 0.21
C PHE A 40 1.24 3.65 0.81
N THR A 41 2.30 3.10 1.36
CA THR A 41 2.31 1.78 1.98
C THR A 41 2.76 1.90 3.42
N LEU A 42 1.97 1.32 4.32
CA LEU A 42 2.28 1.18 5.74
C LEU A 42 2.59 -0.29 6.03
N PHE A 43 3.82 -0.58 6.45
CA PHE A 43 4.19 -1.87 6.99
C PHE A 43 4.01 -1.86 8.50
N ILE A 44 3.32 -2.87 9.02
CA ILE A 44 3.29 -3.24 10.43
C ILE A 44 4.26 -4.40 10.61
N ILE A 45 5.28 -4.19 11.43
CA ILE A 45 6.41 -5.11 11.57
C ILE A 45 6.07 -6.17 12.62
N THR A 46 5.92 -7.43 12.19
CA THR A 46 5.57 -8.54 13.09
C THR A 46 6.80 -9.30 13.60
N VAL A 47 7.93 -9.17 12.90
CA VAL A 47 9.24 -9.74 13.26
C VAL A 47 10.29 -8.66 12.99
N VAL A 48 11.30 -8.53 13.84
CA VAL A 48 12.40 -7.57 13.66
C VAL A 48 13.02 -7.67 12.25
N PHE A 49 13.24 -6.53 11.62
CA PHE A 49 13.94 -6.42 10.35
C PHE A 49 15.42 -6.16 10.61
N THR A 50 16.28 -6.99 10.03
CA THR A 50 17.73 -6.90 10.06
C THR A 50 18.25 -7.09 8.64
N ASN A 51 19.49 -6.68 8.37
CA ASN A 51 20.11 -6.94 7.05
C ASN A 51 20.05 -8.43 6.64
N ALA A 52 20.19 -9.35 7.60
CA ALA A 52 20.26 -10.79 7.32
C ALA A 52 18.90 -11.42 7.00
N ASN A 53 17.80 -10.89 7.53
CA ASN A 53 16.45 -11.45 7.37
C ASN A 53 15.52 -10.59 6.51
N SER A 54 16.09 -9.95 5.48
CA SER A 54 15.35 -9.17 4.47
C SER A 54 14.81 -7.80 4.89
N ALA A 55 15.49 -7.05 5.77
CA ALA A 55 15.16 -5.64 5.96
C ALA A 55 14.99 -4.92 4.61
N SER A 56 13.90 -4.16 4.47
CA SER A 56 13.61 -3.47 3.21
C SER A 56 14.72 -2.46 2.91
N ARG A 57 15.10 -2.39 1.64
CA ARG A 57 16.05 -1.43 1.08
C ARG A 57 15.29 -0.23 0.57
N ILE A 58 15.70 0.98 0.95
CA ILE A 58 15.03 2.22 0.58
C ILE A 58 16.07 3.20 0.05
N ILE A 59 15.76 3.96 -0.99
CA ILE A 59 16.57 5.09 -1.42
C ILE A 59 15.87 6.39 -0.95
N PRO A 60 16.33 7.03 0.15
CA PRO A 60 15.70 8.24 0.65
C PRO A 60 15.76 9.38 -0.37
N GLY A 61 14.67 10.12 -0.52
CA GLY A 61 14.58 11.26 -1.45
C GLY A 61 14.34 10.89 -2.92
N SER A 62 14.35 9.59 -3.26
CA SER A 62 14.14 9.10 -4.63
C SER A 62 12.75 9.40 -5.21
N GLN A 63 11.78 9.77 -4.38
CA GLN A 63 10.45 10.24 -4.80
C GLN A 63 10.50 11.56 -5.59
N LYS A 64 11.60 12.31 -5.48
CA LYS A 64 11.82 13.59 -6.19
C LYS A 64 12.69 13.44 -7.44
N TRP A 65 13.21 12.23 -7.70
CA TRP A 65 14.13 12.03 -8.82
C TRP A 65 13.36 11.93 -10.16
N PRO A 66 14.00 12.29 -11.29
CA PRO A 66 13.52 11.88 -12.60
C PRO A 66 13.25 10.37 -12.64
N PHE A 67 12.15 9.94 -13.24
CA PHE A 67 11.74 8.53 -13.17
C PHE A 67 12.52 7.62 -14.11
N ASP A 68 13.15 8.18 -15.14
CA ASP A 68 14.10 7.55 -16.04
C ASP A 68 15.53 7.43 -15.45
N ARG A 69 15.80 8.09 -14.31
CA ARG A 69 17.07 7.97 -13.62
C ARG A 69 17.28 6.53 -13.16
N LYS A 70 18.42 5.94 -13.57
CA LYS A 70 18.87 4.64 -13.08
C LYS A 70 19.19 4.70 -11.58
N TRP A 71 18.85 3.62 -10.87
CA TRP A 71 19.18 3.40 -9.47
C TRP A 71 20.09 2.18 -9.31
N SER A 72 20.75 2.11 -8.16
CA SER A 72 21.59 0.99 -7.78
C SER A 72 21.48 0.72 -6.28
N THR A 73 21.81 -0.50 -5.87
CA THR A 73 21.65 -0.97 -4.49
C THR A 73 22.59 -0.29 -3.49
N ASP A 74 23.72 0.26 -3.94
CA ASP A 74 24.66 1.06 -3.13
C ASP A 74 24.05 2.38 -2.64
N GLN A 75 22.99 2.85 -3.28
CA GLN A 75 22.27 4.07 -2.90
C GLN A 75 21.19 3.80 -1.82
N THR A 76 21.01 2.53 -1.42
CA THR A 76 19.98 2.14 -0.47
C THR A 76 20.47 2.22 0.97
N ILE A 77 19.56 2.59 1.87
CA ILE A 77 19.68 2.31 3.30
C ILE A 77 18.83 1.09 3.63
N LEU A 78 19.20 0.38 4.69
CA LEU A 78 18.39 -0.68 5.27
C LEU A 78 17.40 -0.07 6.26
N SER A 79 16.16 -0.56 6.21
CA SER A 79 15.14 -0.28 7.21
C SER A 79 15.16 -1.36 8.28
N GLU A 80 16.20 -1.33 9.12
CA GLU A 80 16.26 -2.18 10.31
C GLU A 80 15.32 -1.61 11.37
N ILE A 81 14.30 -2.40 11.73
CA ILE A 81 13.15 -1.94 12.50
C ILE A 81 12.72 -3.07 13.43
N GLU A 82 12.53 -2.74 14.71
CA GLU A 82 12.03 -3.69 15.72
C GLU A 82 10.58 -4.10 15.46
N ALA A 83 10.18 -5.27 15.98
CA ALA A 83 8.77 -5.67 16.00
C ALA A 83 7.89 -4.59 16.68
N ASP A 84 6.62 -4.56 16.31
CA ASP A 84 5.60 -3.61 16.78
C ASP A 84 5.81 -2.14 16.36
N ASN A 85 6.87 -1.86 15.59
CA ASN A 85 7.01 -0.57 14.90
C ASN A 85 6.39 -0.63 13.51
N CYS A 86 6.35 0.53 12.86
CA CYS A 86 5.79 0.69 11.52
C CYS A 86 6.76 1.40 10.59
N LEU A 87 6.70 1.06 9.30
CA LEU A 87 7.39 1.79 8.23
C LEU A 87 6.35 2.36 7.27
N LEU A 88 6.39 3.66 7.02
CA LEU A 88 5.53 4.35 6.06
C LEU A 88 6.38 4.93 4.92
N PHE A 89 5.99 4.65 3.69
CA PHE A 89 6.63 5.24 2.51
C PHE A 89 5.61 5.49 1.39
N GLY A 90 5.86 6.53 0.58
CA GLY A 90 5.03 6.87 -0.58
C GLY A 90 5.33 5.96 -1.77
N GLY A 91 4.38 5.83 -2.69
CA GLY A 91 4.52 4.98 -3.87
C GLY A 91 5.62 5.41 -4.84
N LYS A 92 6.07 6.67 -4.75
CA LYS A 92 7.20 7.21 -5.55
C LYS A 92 8.58 6.82 -5.02
N VAL A 93 8.67 6.29 -3.81
CA VAL A 93 9.96 5.94 -3.19
C VAL A 93 10.50 4.65 -3.83
N VAL A 94 11.75 4.71 -4.31
CA VAL A 94 12.46 3.54 -4.82
C VAL A 94 12.86 2.66 -3.64
N HIS A 95 12.40 1.42 -3.66
CA HIS A 95 12.63 0.46 -2.58
C HIS A 95 12.63 -0.98 -3.10
N SER A 96 13.05 -1.92 -2.24
CA SER A 96 12.88 -3.36 -2.48
C SER A 96 12.91 -4.14 -1.17
N THR A 97 12.39 -5.37 -1.20
CA THR A 97 12.63 -6.33 -0.12
C THR A 97 14.07 -6.87 -0.18
N GLY A 98 14.76 -6.93 0.96
CA GLY A 98 16.10 -7.50 1.07
C GLY A 98 16.13 -9.03 0.88
N ALA A 99 17.33 -9.61 0.71
CA ALA A 99 17.50 -11.06 0.66
C ALA A 99 17.41 -11.66 2.07
N ASN A 100 16.87 -12.88 2.19
CA ASN A 100 16.85 -13.60 3.46
C ASN A 100 17.97 -14.64 3.45
N THR A 101 19.01 -14.42 4.24
CA THR A 101 20.12 -15.36 4.40
C THR A 101 20.03 -16.17 5.69
N THR A 102 18.93 -16.05 6.42
CA THR A 102 18.66 -16.84 7.63
C THR A 102 17.93 -18.14 7.30
N ASP A 103 17.74 -18.98 8.32
CA ASP A 103 17.03 -20.25 8.28
C ASP A 103 15.56 -20.15 8.71
N TYR A 104 15.06 -18.93 8.96
CA TYR A 104 13.67 -18.67 9.36
C TYR A 104 12.97 -17.66 8.44
N GLU A 105 11.63 -17.71 8.47
CA GLU A 105 10.78 -16.78 7.73
C GLU A 105 10.67 -15.43 8.44
N ARG A 106 10.71 -14.34 7.67
CA ARG A 106 10.45 -12.99 8.17
C ARG A 106 9.12 -12.48 7.59
N GLY A 107 8.19 -12.15 8.48
CA GLY A 107 6.87 -11.64 8.13
C GLY A 107 6.68 -10.13 8.40
N CYS A 108 5.78 -9.50 7.66
CA CYS A 108 5.12 -8.24 8.03
C CYS A 108 3.73 -8.14 7.40
N VAL A 109 2.92 -7.19 7.86
CA VAL A 109 1.64 -6.85 7.23
C VAL A 109 1.77 -5.52 6.51
N ALA A 110 1.42 -5.48 5.23
CA ALA A 110 1.46 -4.29 4.39
C ALA A 110 0.04 -3.81 4.07
N PHE A 111 -0.27 -2.58 4.46
CA PHE A 111 -1.46 -1.87 4.02
C PHE A 111 -1.08 -0.80 3.01
N THR A 112 -1.44 -1.04 1.74
CA THR A 112 -1.29 -0.04 0.69
C THR A 112 -2.58 0.76 0.59
N TYR A 113 -2.47 2.08 0.52
CA TYR A 113 -3.59 2.99 0.31
C TYR A 113 -3.38 3.70 -1.01
N CYS A 114 -4.45 3.81 -1.81
CA CYS A 114 -4.50 4.64 -3.00
C CYS A 114 -5.49 5.79 -2.83
N ALA A 115 -5.37 6.82 -3.67
CA ALA A 115 -6.35 7.88 -3.79
C ALA A 115 -7.73 7.30 -4.16
N ASN A 116 -8.80 7.92 -3.67
CA ASN A 116 -10.16 7.37 -3.71
C ASN A 116 -10.80 7.35 -5.11
N HIS A 117 -10.20 8.01 -6.10
CA HIS A 117 -10.58 7.93 -7.51
C HIS A 117 -9.80 6.88 -8.29
N LEU A 118 -8.87 6.17 -7.65
CA LEU A 118 -8.14 5.05 -8.24
C LEU A 118 -8.77 3.72 -7.83
N THR A 119 -8.79 2.78 -8.77
CA THR A 119 -9.21 1.41 -8.49
C THR A 119 -8.20 0.73 -7.55
N PRO A 120 -8.64 0.14 -6.43
CA PRO A 120 -7.83 -0.71 -5.57
C PRO A 120 -7.25 -1.93 -6.32
N GLU A 121 -6.09 -2.42 -5.88
CA GLU A 121 -5.52 -3.69 -6.35
C GLU A 121 -6.36 -4.91 -5.93
N GLU A 122 -6.96 -4.85 -4.74
CA GLU A 122 -7.85 -5.89 -4.21
C GLU A 122 -9.31 -5.45 -4.25
N ALA A 123 -10.16 -6.31 -4.81
CA ALA A 123 -11.60 -6.09 -4.82
C ALA A 123 -12.25 -6.51 -3.48
N HIS A 124 -12.01 -5.75 -2.41
CA HIS A 124 -12.48 -6.06 -1.05
C HIS A 124 -13.99 -6.34 -0.96
N LEU A 125 -14.81 -5.71 -1.81
CA LEU A 125 -16.26 -5.95 -1.90
C LEU A 125 -16.64 -7.40 -2.27
N HIS A 126 -15.75 -8.12 -2.95
CA HIS A 126 -15.93 -9.52 -3.30
C HIS A 126 -15.30 -10.49 -2.29
N ILE A 127 -14.46 -9.97 -1.39
CA ILE A 127 -13.70 -10.77 -0.42
C ILE A 127 -14.40 -10.73 0.95
N LEU A 128 -14.89 -9.57 1.36
CA LEU A 128 -15.46 -9.33 2.68
C LEU A 128 -16.98 -9.50 2.68
N LYS A 129 -17.50 -10.10 3.76
CA LYS A 129 -18.94 -10.19 3.99
C LYS A 129 -19.43 -8.91 4.63
N VAL A 130 -20.59 -8.42 4.18
CA VAL A 130 -21.20 -7.17 4.67
C VAL A 130 -21.42 -7.18 6.18
N ASN A 131 -21.74 -8.33 6.80
CA ASN A 131 -21.95 -8.42 8.24
C ASN A 131 -20.67 -8.15 9.05
N VAL A 132 -19.49 -8.56 8.55
CA VAL A 132 -18.21 -8.23 9.18
C VAL A 132 -17.91 -6.74 9.02
N VAL A 133 -18.18 -6.19 7.84
CA VAL A 133 -17.93 -4.77 7.55
C VAL A 133 -18.81 -3.85 8.38
N ARG A 134 -20.05 -4.27 8.69
CA ARG A 134 -20.98 -3.51 9.54
C ARG A 134 -20.42 -3.20 10.93
N GLU A 135 -19.57 -4.08 11.46
CA GLU A 135 -18.95 -3.90 12.78
C GLU A 135 -17.78 -2.89 12.76
N LEU A 136 -17.34 -2.47 11.58
CA LEU A 136 -16.25 -1.50 11.41
C LEU A 136 -16.76 -0.07 11.43
N SER A 137 -15.91 0.88 11.81
CA SER A 137 -16.21 2.32 11.70
C SER A 137 -16.49 2.73 10.25
N GLU A 138 -17.32 3.76 10.04
CA GLU A 138 -17.62 4.27 8.69
C GLU A 138 -16.36 4.56 7.85
N ARG A 139 -15.30 5.06 8.50
CA ARG A 139 -14.02 5.33 7.86
C ARG A 139 -13.36 4.05 7.34
N ALA A 140 -13.40 2.96 8.11
CA ALA A 140 -12.89 1.66 7.68
C ALA A 140 -13.76 1.06 6.57
N GLN A 141 -15.10 1.12 6.70
CA GLN A 141 -16.03 0.71 5.64
C GLN A 141 -15.75 1.45 4.32
N ARG A 142 -15.58 2.78 4.39
CA ARG A 142 -15.21 3.61 3.23
C ARG A 142 -13.83 3.25 2.67
N SER A 143 -12.86 2.97 3.54
CA SER A 143 -11.53 2.56 3.11
C SER A 143 -11.51 1.21 2.39
N LEU A 144 -12.50 0.35 2.63
CA LEU A 144 -12.67 -0.96 2.00
C LEU A 144 -13.64 -0.94 0.80
N GLY A 145 -14.14 0.23 0.39
CA GLY A 145 -15.04 0.37 -0.76
C GLY A 145 -16.52 0.09 -0.47
N PHE A 146 -16.92 -0.09 0.79
CA PHE A 146 -18.32 -0.32 1.19
C PHE A 146 -19.12 0.97 1.38
N ARG A 147 -18.49 2.13 1.13
CA ARG A 147 -19.12 3.45 1.13
C ARG A 147 -18.63 4.27 -0.06
N SER A 148 -19.42 5.26 -0.46
CA SER A 148 -19.10 6.14 -1.57
C SER A 148 -17.90 7.03 -1.24
N GLN A 149 -17.23 7.50 -2.28
CA GLN A 149 -16.03 8.32 -2.17
C GLN A 149 -16.33 9.75 -2.64
N TYR A 150 -15.81 10.75 -1.94
CA TYR A 150 -16.06 12.15 -2.23
C TYR A 150 -14.74 12.91 -2.43
N PRO A 151 -14.06 12.74 -3.59
CA PRO A 151 -12.95 13.61 -3.95
C PRO A 151 -13.39 15.08 -3.97
N TRP A 152 -12.46 15.99 -3.69
CA TRP A 152 -12.77 17.42 -3.78
C TRP A 152 -13.23 17.79 -5.20
N TRP A 153 -14.28 18.62 -5.25
CA TRP A 153 -14.93 19.09 -6.49
C TRP A 153 -15.60 18.01 -7.35
N ALA A 154 -15.73 16.76 -6.85
CA ALA A 154 -16.50 15.72 -7.51
C ALA A 154 -17.90 15.57 -6.87
N PRO A 155 -18.94 15.23 -7.64
CA PRO A 155 -20.28 14.96 -7.12
C PRO A 155 -20.38 13.66 -6.30
N GLY A 156 -19.29 12.88 -6.23
CA GLY A 156 -19.24 11.55 -5.65
C GLY A 156 -18.80 10.52 -6.69
N LEU A 157 -18.02 9.55 -6.23
CA LEU A 157 -17.63 8.35 -6.98
C LEU A 157 -18.16 7.14 -6.23
N TRP A 158 -18.29 6.02 -6.96
CA TRP A 158 -18.72 4.75 -6.38
C TRP A 158 -20.11 4.87 -5.71
N MET A 159 -21.10 5.27 -6.51
CA MET A 159 -22.48 5.56 -6.09
C MET A 159 -23.47 4.58 -6.72
N ASP A 160 -24.62 4.36 -6.06
CA ASP A 160 -25.73 3.58 -6.58
C ASP A 160 -26.89 4.50 -6.97
N SER A 161 -27.17 4.62 -8.28
CA SER A 161 -28.18 5.56 -8.81
C SER A 161 -28.06 6.99 -8.23
N TYR A 162 -26.82 7.49 -8.12
CA TYR A 162 -26.49 8.80 -7.54
C TYR A 162 -26.74 8.94 -6.02
N ASN A 163 -26.94 7.82 -5.32
CA ASN A 163 -27.01 7.74 -3.87
C ASN A 163 -25.75 7.10 -3.28
N GLU A 164 -25.53 7.30 -1.97
CA GLU A 164 -24.50 6.61 -1.20
C GLU A 164 -24.69 5.09 -1.32
N VAL A 165 -23.64 4.37 -1.73
CA VAL A 165 -23.69 2.91 -1.93
C VAL A 165 -24.00 2.16 -0.63
N ALA A 166 -23.71 2.76 0.53
CA ALA A 166 -24.01 2.19 1.84
C ALA A 166 -25.52 1.90 2.02
N ILE A 167 -26.40 2.74 1.45
CA ILE A 167 -27.86 2.52 1.44
C ILE A 167 -28.18 1.18 0.79
N ARG A 168 -27.63 0.95 -0.40
CA ARG A 168 -27.86 -0.27 -1.18
C ARG A 168 -27.34 -1.52 -0.47
N LEU A 169 -26.22 -1.37 0.25
CA LEU A 169 -25.58 -2.42 1.03
C LEU A 169 -26.22 -2.60 2.43
N GLY A 170 -27.18 -1.76 2.78
CA GLY A 170 -27.87 -1.77 4.07
C GLY A 170 -26.95 -1.42 5.24
N LEU A 171 -25.89 -0.65 5.03
CA LEU A 171 -24.87 -0.27 6.02
C LEU A 171 -25.18 1.04 6.74
N GLU A 172 -26.39 1.58 6.58
CA GLU A 172 -26.86 2.72 7.36
C GLU A 172 -27.24 2.25 8.77
N ASP A 173 -26.80 3.01 9.77
CA ASP A 173 -27.25 2.83 11.14
C ASP A 173 -28.67 3.39 11.29
N PHE A 174 -29.57 2.68 11.98
CA PHE A 174 -30.87 3.20 12.39
C PHE A 174 -30.75 4.12 13.60
#